data_AF-T2GLJ7-F1
#
_entry.id   AF-T2GLJ7-F1
#
_cell.length_a   1.000
_cell.length_b   1.000
_cell.length_c   1.000
_cell.angle_alpha   90.00
_cell.angle_beta   90.00
_cell.angle_gamma   90.00
#
_symmetry.space_group_name_H-M   'P 1'
#
loop_
_entity.id
_entity.type
_entity.pdbx_description
1 polymer ?
#
loop_
_entity_poly.entity_id
_entity_poly.type
_entity_poly.pdbx_seq_one_letter_code
_entity_poly.pdbx_strand_id
1 'polypeptide(L)'
;MPAEVYFSDFRARSRNENRGMKIQRIFDAAFGEPFSGDDIVAVKVHFGERGNDSYVSPVLVRHVIERIRESGASPFLTDTNTLYYGSRHNSVDHIETAILNGFDYSVAGAPLIIADGLHGNNEVTVPVKEGTSVRLK
;
A
#
# COMPACT_ATOMS: atom_id res chain seq x y z
N MET A 1 19.17 15.68 -7.76
CA MET A 1 18.57 15.24 -9.03
C MET A 1 17.06 15.23 -8.84
N PRO A 2 16.26 15.68 -9.82
CA PRO A 2 14.81 15.55 -9.75
C PRO A 2 14.42 14.06 -9.75
N ALA A 3 13.31 13.73 -9.09
CA ALA A 3 12.79 12.36 -9.09
C ALA A 3 12.17 12.03 -10.46
N GLU A 4 12.32 10.78 -10.89
CA GLU A 4 11.64 10.27 -12.08
C GLU A 4 10.15 10.02 -11.76
N VAL A 5 9.27 10.44 -12.68
CA VAL A 5 7.82 10.39 -12.49
C VAL A 5 7.17 9.59 -13.62
N TYR A 6 6.48 8.52 -13.26
CA TYR A 6 5.70 7.69 -14.17
C TYR A 6 4.21 8.04 -14.03
N PHE A 7 3.51 8.23 -15.14
CA PHE A 7 2.12 8.66 -15.14
C PHE A 7 1.33 8.06 -16.32
N SER A 8 0.03 7.82 -16.10
CA SER A 8 -0.94 7.53 -17.14
C SER A 8 -2.25 8.24 -16.82
N ASP A 9 -2.94 8.73 -17.86
CA ASP A 9 -4.33 9.17 -17.70
C ASP A 9 -5.27 7.98 -17.41
N PHE A 10 -6.49 8.28 -16.95
CA PHE A 10 -7.51 7.30 -16.57
C PHE A 10 -8.50 6.94 -17.70
N ARG A 11 -8.34 7.49 -18.91
CA ARG A 11 -9.24 7.23 -20.04
C ARG A 11 -8.98 5.83 -20.59
N ALA A 12 -10.02 5.04 -20.84
CA ALA A 12 -9.89 3.74 -21.47
C ALA A 12 -10.58 3.76 -22.84
N ARG A 13 -9.83 3.52 -23.92
CA ARG A 13 -10.37 3.47 -25.29
C ARG A 13 -10.44 2.05 -25.85
N SER A 14 -9.82 1.10 -25.17
CA SER A 14 -9.83 -0.31 -25.52
C SER A 14 -9.72 -1.18 -24.27
N ARG A 15 -10.00 -2.48 -24.41
CA ARG A 15 -9.84 -3.45 -23.32
C ARG A 15 -8.42 -3.46 -22.76
N ASN A 16 -7.40 -3.28 -23.61
CA ASN A 16 -5.98 -3.28 -23.22
C ASN A 16 -5.50 -1.94 -22.65
N GLU A 17 -6.40 -0.95 -22.53
CA GLU A 17 -6.12 0.37 -21.93
C GLU A 17 -7.01 0.64 -20.71
N ASN A 18 -7.60 -0.40 -20.13
CA ASN A 18 -8.31 -0.28 -18.87
C ASN A 18 -7.35 0.13 -17.72
N ARG A 19 -7.91 0.63 -16.62
CA ARG A 19 -7.15 1.18 -15.48
C ARG A 19 -6.17 0.15 -14.89
N GLY A 20 -6.57 -1.11 -14.80
CA GLY A 20 -5.71 -2.18 -14.27
C GLY A 20 -4.46 -2.42 -15.10
N MET A 21 -4.63 -2.53 -16.43
CA MET A 21 -3.48 -2.69 -17.35
C MET A 21 -2.55 -1.48 -17.31
N LYS A 22 -3.11 -0.28 -17.16
CA LYS A 22 -2.32 0.95 -17.02
C LYS A 22 -1.51 0.96 -15.72
N ILE A 23 -2.10 0.54 -14.60
CA ILE A 23 -1.40 0.41 -13.31
C ILE A 23 -0.25 -0.59 -13.42
N GLN A 24 -0.48 -1.76 -14.02
CA GLN A 24 0.57 -2.76 -14.20
C GLN A 24 1.72 -2.25 -15.08
N ARG A 25 1.42 -1.52 -16.16
CA ARG A 25 2.48 -0.89 -16.99
C ARG A 25 3.29 0.16 -16.24
N ILE A 26 2.64 0.98 -15.41
CA ILE A 26 3.36 1.95 -14.56
C ILE A 26 4.25 1.20 -13.58
N PHE A 27 3.74 0.14 -12.96
CA PHE A 27 4.51 -0.70 -12.06
C PHE A 27 5.75 -1.28 -12.76
N ASP A 28 5.58 -1.89 -13.93
CA ASP A 28 6.68 -2.48 -14.70
C ASP A 28 7.73 -1.44 -15.09
N ALA A 29 7.29 -0.25 -15.53
CA ALA A 29 8.18 0.82 -15.91
C ALA A 29 8.96 1.38 -14.70
N ALA A 30 8.30 1.52 -13.55
CA ALA A 30 8.89 2.10 -12.35
C ALA A 30 9.79 1.14 -11.57
N PHE A 31 9.48 -0.15 -11.59
CA PHE A 31 10.11 -1.14 -10.71
C PHE A 31 10.77 -2.32 -11.44
N GLY A 32 10.34 -2.66 -12.67
CA GLY A 32 10.80 -3.85 -13.37
C GLY A 32 10.41 -5.14 -12.63
N GLU A 33 11.39 -5.97 -12.32
CA GLU A 33 11.25 -7.21 -11.53
C GLU A 33 12.04 -7.09 -10.22
N PRO A 34 11.55 -6.32 -9.23
CA PRO A 34 12.36 -5.97 -8.06
C PRO A 34 12.31 -7.03 -6.94
N PHE A 35 11.49 -8.06 -7.07
CA PHE A 35 11.14 -9.01 -6.00
C PHE A 35 11.54 -10.45 -6.36
N SER A 36 11.94 -11.24 -5.37
CA SER A 36 12.16 -12.69 -5.48
C SER A 36 10.99 -13.50 -4.93
N GLY A 37 10.92 -14.78 -5.32
CA GLY A 37 9.80 -15.67 -4.98
C GLY A 37 9.62 -15.99 -3.48
N ASP A 38 10.57 -15.61 -2.64
CA ASP A 38 10.55 -15.79 -1.18
C ASP A 38 10.35 -14.47 -0.41
N ASP A 39 10.27 -13.33 -1.10
CA ASP A 39 10.10 -12.04 -0.46
C ASP A 39 8.72 -11.88 0.19
N ILE A 40 8.70 -11.27 1.37
CA ILE A 40 7.48 -10.75 2.00
C ILE A 40 7.42 -9.25 1.74
N VAL A 41 6.47 -8.83 0.90
CA VAL A 41 6.46 -7.48 0.32
C VAL A 41 5.38 -6.61 0.97
N ALA A 42 5.81 -5.54 1.64
CA ALA A 42 4.90 -4.55 2.21
C ALA A 42 4.43 -3.56 1.14
N VAL A 43 3.11 -3.45 0.96
CA VAL A 43 2.49 -2.43 0.10
C VAL A 43 1.81 -1.40 1.01
N LYS A 44 2.50 -0.27 1.22
CA LYS A 44 2.00 0.79 2.07
C LYS A 44 0.95 1.63 1.34
N VAL A 45 -0.26 1.73 1.90
CA VAL A 45 -1.34 2.54 1.35
C VAL A 45 -2.21 3.09 2.48
N HIS A 46 -2.73 4.29 2.31
CA HIS A 46 -3.65 4.90 3.26
C HIS A 46 -5.05 4.28 3.13
N PHE A 47 -5.54 3.60 4.17
CA PHE A 47 -6.83 2.88 4.12
C PHE A 47 -8.08 3.75 4.20
N GLY A 48 -7.92 5.04 4.47
CA GLY A 48 -9.04 5.98 4.65
C GLY A 48 -9.41 6.14 6.11
N GLU A 49 -10.47 6.89 6.37
CA GLU A 49 -11.03 7.11 7.70
C GLU A 49 -12.53 6.81 7.63
N ARG A 50 -13.18 6.46 8.75
CA ARG A 50 -14.63 6.26 8.73
C ARG A 50 -15.35 7.49 8.18
N GLY A 51 -16.17 7.28 7.15
CA GLY A 51 -16.99 8.32 6.52
C GLY A 51 -16.31 9.11 5.40
N ASN A 52 -15.07 8.81 5.04
CA ASN A 52 -14.45 9.35 3.82
C ASN A 52 -14.36 8.31 2.70
N ASP A 53 -14.17 8.77 1.47
CA ASP A 53 -14.01 7.96 0.25
C ASP A 53 -12.83 8.43 -0.62
N SER A 54 -11.98 9.30 -0.07
CA SER A 54 -10.83 9.90 -0.76
C SER A 54 -9.59 9.00 -0.83
N TYR A 55 -9.69 7.77 -0.35
CA TYR A 55 -8.63 6.77 -0.45
C TYR A 55 -8.55 6.17 -1.86
N VAL A 56 -7.39 5.59 -2.19
CA VAL A 56 -7.23 4.86 -3.45
C VAL A 56 -8.14 3.64 -3.40
N SER A 57 -9.00 3.49 -4.41
CA SER A 57 -9.91 2.34 -4.50
C SER A 57 -9.14 1.01 -4.35
N PRO A 58 -9.55 0.12 -3.43
CA PRO A 58 -8.89 -1.17 -3.22
C PRO A 58 -8.84 -2.05 -4.47
N VAL A 59 -9.82 -1.90 -5.37
CA VAL A 59 -9.86 -2.59 -6.67
C VAL A 59 -8.67 -2.20 -7.56
N LEU A 60 -8.22 -0.95 -7.48
CA LEU A 60 -7.03 -0.50 -8.21
C LEU A 60 -5.75 -1.02 -7.56
N VAL A 61 -5.69 -1.03 -6.22
CA VAL A 61 -4.56 -1.57 -5.45
C VAL A 61 -4.33 -3.05 -5.77
N ARG A 62 -5.41 -3.82 -5.95
CA ARG A 62 -5.31 -5.24 -6.33
C ARG A 62 -4.41 -5.49 -7.54
N HIS A 63 -4.41 -4.61 -8.54
CA HIS A 63 -3.55 -4.79 -9.72
C HIS A 63 -2.06 -4.73 -9.41
N VAL A 64 -1.66 -3.95 -8.39
CA VAL A 64 -0.29 -3.92 -7.86
C VAL A 64 -0.01 -5.23 -7.12
N ILE A 65 -0.95 -5.68 -6.28
CA ILE A 65 -0.81 -6.91 -5.49
C ILE A 65 -0.63 -8.14 -6.36
N GLU A 66 -1.46 -8.32 -7.38
CA GLU A 66 -1.34 -9.46 -8.29
C GLU A 66 -0.01 -9.39 -9.07
N ARG A 67 0.44 -8.19 -9.47
CA ARG A 67 1.72 -8.04 -10.17
C ARG A 67 2.92 -8.38 -9.29
N ILE A 68 2.87 -8.04 -8.00
CA ILE A 68 3.88 -8.49 -7.03
C ILE A 68 3.83 -10.02 -6.90
N ARG A 69 2.63 -10.60 -6.76
CA ARG A 69 2.46 -12.05 -6.63
C ARG A 69 2.95 -12.84 -7.84
N GLU A 70 2.89 -12.29 -9.05
CA GLU A 70 3.44 -12.91 -10.26
C GLU A 70 4.96 -13.15 -10.19
N SER A 71 5.69 -12.41 -9.35
CA SER A 71 7.11 -12.67 -9.05
C SER A 71 7.35 -13.86 -8.11
N GLY A 72 6.27 -14.44 -7.55
CA GLY A 72 6.31 -15.47 -6.50
C GLY A 72 6.29 -14.90 -5.08
N ALA A 73 6.55 -13.59 -4.91
CA ALA A 73 6.55 -12.93 -3.62
C ALA A 73 5.19 -12.98 -2.89
N SER A 74 5.23 -12.78 -1.58
CA SER A 74 4.07 -12.76 -0.68
C SER A 74 3.74 -11.32 -0.24
N PRO A 75 2.85 -10.60 -0.97
CA PRO A 75 2.49 -9.23 -0.61
C PRO A 75 1.51 -9.15 0.55
N PHE A 76 1.62 -8.08 1.35
CA PHE A 76 0.62 -7.66 2.33
C PHE A 76 0.39 -6.14 2.26
N LEU A 77 -0.81 -5.70 2.63
CA LEU A 77 -1.15 -4.29 2.73
C LEU A 77 -0.83 -3.76 4.13
N THR A 78 -0.24 -2.57 4.20
CA THR A 78 0.13 -1.95 5.48
C THR A 78 -0.15 -0.47 5.54
N ASP A 79 -0.43 0.00 6.75
CA ASP A 79 -0.37 1.41 7.15
C ASP A 79 0.12 1.47 8.61
N THR A 80 0.23 2.67 9.16
CA THR A 80 0.57 2.94 10.58
C THR A 80 -0.57 3.68 11.26
N ASN A 81 -0.76 3.47 12.55
CA ASN A 81 -1.80 4.14 13.32
C ASN A 81 -1.58 5.66 13.40
N THR A 82 -2.69 6.39 13.47
CA THR A 82 -2.69 7.84 13.54
C THR A 82 -2.39 8.34 14.95
N LEU A 83 -1.69 9.46 15.07
CA LEU A 83 -1.44 10.11 16.36
C LEU A 83 -2.69 10.85 16.90
N TYR A 84 -3.63 11.17 16.02
CA TYR A 84 -4.88 11.81 16.39
C TYR A 84 -5.96 10.77 16.70
N TYR A 85 -6.95 11.20 17.48
CA TYR A 85 -8.13 10.40 17.76
C TYR A 85 -8.96 10.20 16.48
N GLY A 86 -9.26 8.94 16.19
CA GLY A 86 -9.97 8.51 15.00
C GLY A 86 -10.07 6.99 14.97
N SER A 87 -10.71 6.43 13.96
CA SER A 87 -10.87 4.98 13.78
C SER A 87 -9.58 4.25 13.43
N ARG A 88 -8.46 4.97 13.27
CA ARG A 88 -7.12 4.42 13.01
C ARG A 88 -6.11 4.66 14.13
N HIS A 89 -6.58 4.99 15.33
CA HIS A 89 -5.70 5.26 16.48
C HIS A 89 -5.07 3.99 17.08
N ASN A 90 -5.65 2.82 16.83
CA ASN A 90 -5.11 1.51 17.20
C ASN A 90 -5.37 0.50 16.08
N SER A 91 -4.60 -0.59 16.06
CA SER A 91 -4.61 -1.52 14.93
C SER A 91 -5.92 -2.28 14.76
N VAL A 92 -6.68 -2.55 15.84
CA VAL A 92 -7.93 -3.30 15.76
C VAL A 92 -8.97 -2.48 15.01
N ASP A 93 -9.20 -1.23 15.44
CA ASP A 93 -10.16 -0.33 14.81
C ASP A 93 -9.69 0.09 13.40
N HIS A 94 -8.37 0.19 13.20
CA HIS A 94 -7.78 0.52 11.92
C HIS A 94 -8.06 -0.57 10.89
N ILE A 95 -7.86 -1.84 11.25
CA ILE A 95 -8.18 -2.98 10.38
C ILE A 95 -9.69 -3.01 10.07
N GLU A 96 -10.55 -2.79 11.07
CA GLU A 96 -12.00 -2.72 10.84
C GLU A 96 -12.35 -1.61 9.83
N THR A 97 -11.73 -0.44 9.98
CA THR A 97 -11.90 0.70 9.06
C THR A 97 -11.42 0.37 7.65
N ALA A 98 -10.27 -0.29 7.52
CA ALA A 98 -9.74 -0.73 6.24
C ALA A 98 -10.70 -1.72 5.55
N ILE A 99 -11.23 -2.69 6.29
CA ILE A 99 -12.19 -3.68 5.78
C ILE A 99 -13.48 -2.98 5.31
N LEU A 100 -14.03 -2.06 6.11
CA LEU A 100 -15.23 -1.28 5.75
C LEU A 100 -15.02 -0.43 4.50
N ASN A 101 -13.79 0.06 4.28
CA ASN A 101 -13.39 0.78 3.08
C ASN A 101 -13.03 -0.13 1.89
N GLY A 102 -13.23 -1.45 2.04
CA GLY A 102 -13.06 -2.43 0.97
C GLY A 102 -11.65 -2.97 0.80
N PHE A 103 -10.74 -2.77 1.76
CA PHE A 103 -9.40 -3.36 1.75
C PHE A 103 -9.37 -4.79 2.30
N ASP A 104 -10.53 -5.44 2.47
CA ASP A 104 -10.62 -6.86 2.78
C ASP A 104 -9.85 -7.71 1.76
N TYR A 105 -9.30 -8.84 2.22
CA TYR A 105 -8.52 -9.77 1.41
C TYR A 105 -9.25 -10.17 0.11
N SER A 106 -10.57 -10.44 0.19
CA SER A 106 -11.37 -10.87 -0.96
C SER A 106 -11.42 -9.83 -2.09
N VAL A 107 -11.29 -8.55 -1.76
CA VAL A 107 -11.31 -7.43 -2.69
C VAL A 107 -9.90 -7.06 -3.12
N ALA A 108 -9.03 -6.73 -2.15
CA ALA A 108 -7.71 -6.18 -2.42
C ALA A 108 -6.66 -7.25 -2.77
N GLY A 109 -6.94 -8.51 -2.45
CA GLY A 109 -6.10 -9.66 -2.80
C GLY A 109 -4.92 -9.90 -1.87
N ALA A 110 -4.80 -9.20 -0.75
CA ALA A 110 -3.69 -9.33 0.20
C ALA A 110 -4.15 -9.15 1.66
N PRO A 111 -3.45 -9.75 2.64
CA PRO A 111 -3.75 -9.57 4.06
C PRO A 111 -3.38 -8.16 4.52
N LEU A 112 -4.06 -7.69 5.58
CA LEU A 112 -3.78 -6.42 6.25
C LEU A 112 -2.88 -6.66 7.46
N ILE A 113 -1.78 -5.91 7.56
CA ILE A 113 -0.89 -5.89 8.72
C ILE A 113 -0.58 -4.44 9.04
N ILE A 114 -0.85 -4.00 10.27
CA ILE A 114 -0.51 -2.64 10.72
C ILE A 114 0.92 -2.66 11.29
N ALA A 115 1.79 -1.80 10.76
CA ALA A 115 3.24 -1.90 10.98
C ALA A 115 3.67 -1.52 12.40
N ASP A 116 2.95 -0.61 13.06
CA ASP A 116 3.36 0.00 14.33
C ASP A 116 2.74 -0.67 15.57
N GLY A 117 2.28 -1.91 15.43
CA GLY A 117 1.79 -2.76 16.52
C GLY A 117 0.40 -2.37 17.03
N LEU A 118 -0.14 -3.13 18.00
CA LEU A 118 -1.54 -3.01 18.42
C LEU A 118 -1.92 -1.60 18.88
N HIS A 119 -1.01 -0.92 19.58
CA HIS A 119 -1.21 0.42 20.13
C HIS A 119 -0.47 1.53 19.37
N GLY A 120 0.12 1.23 18.21
CA GLY A 120 0.81 2.24 17.39
C GLY A 120 2.14 2.74 17.93
N ASN A 121 2.80 1.98 18.81
CA ASN A 121 4.02 2.38 19.52
C ASN A 121 5.27 1.63 19.06
N ASN A 122 5.16 0.66 18.14
CA ASN A 122 6.34 -0.01 17.62
C ASN A 122 7.05 0.94 16.66
N GLU A 123 8.32 1.21 16.93
CA GLU A 123 9.18 2.04 16.11
C GLU A 123 10.63 1.56 16.20
N VAL A 124 11.41 1.85 15.17
CA VAL A 124 12.86 1.61 15.12
C VAL A 124 13.58 2.89 14.73
N THR A 125 14.73 3.15 15.37
CA THR A 125 15.58 4.29 15.01
C THR A 125 16.43 3.93 13.81
N VAL A 126 16.23 4.64 12.70
CA VAL A 126 16.98 4.44 11.45
C VAL A 126 17.93 5.62 11.24
N PRO A 127 19.23 5.37 11.03
CA PRO A 127 20.16 6.44 10.70
C PRO A 127 19.86 7.00 9.30
N VAL A 128 19.94 8.31 9.16
CA VAL A 128 19.89 9.02 7.89
C VAL A 128 21.22 9.77 7.67
N LYS A 129 21.29 10.62 6.65
CA LYS A 129 22.51 11.36 6.31
C LYS A 129 22.99 12.23 7.48
N GLU A 130 24.31 12.42 7.54
CA GLU A 130 24.97 13.41 8.41
C GLU A 130 24.71 13.22 9.92
N GLY A 131 24.70 11.96 10.39
CA GLY A 131 24.58 11.65 11.83
C GLY A 131 23.19 11.91 12.43
N THR A 132 22.20 12.23 11.60
CA THR A 132 20.81 12.36 12.01
C THR A 132 20.13 10.99 11.99
N SER A 133 19.12 10.78 12.84
CA SER A 133 18.30 9.57 12.83
C SER A 133 16.81 9.91 12.87
N VAL A 134 15.99 9.06 12.25
CA VAL A 134 14.52 9.16 12.28
C VAL A 134 13.94 7.93 12.98
N ARG A 135 12.79 8.08 13.63
CA ARG A 135 12.02 6.94 14.14
C ARG A 135 11.05 6.48 13.07
N LEU A 136 11.30 5.30 12.53
CA LEU A 136 10.44 4.67 11.54
C LEU A 136 9.46 3.76 12.28
N LYS A 137 8.18 4.00 12.05
CA LYS A 137 7.07 3.13 12.43
C LYS A 137 6.81 2.11 11.33
#